data_AF-A0A382Z4B2-F1
#
_entry.id   AF-A0A382Z4B2-F1
#
_cell.length_a   1.000
_cell.length_b   1.000
_cell.length_c   1.000
_cell.angle_alpha   90.00
_cell.angle_beta   90.00
_cell.angle_gamma   90.00
#
_symmetry.space_group_name_H-M   'P 1'
#
loop_
_entity.id
_entity.type
_entity.pdbx_description
1 polymer ?
#
loop_
_entity_poly.entity_id
_entity_poly.type
_entity_poly.pdbx_seq_one_letter_code
_entity_poly.pdbx_strand_id
1 'polypeptide(L)' 'MTKPLMDFGYNPPCGERGYEVITPRNYLYDLHRALDVASQNFSSLWSSDHLNYGSEFRVECWTMLTWMAARYPGPML' A
#
# COMPACT_ATOMS: atom_id res chain seq x y z
N MET A 1 24.59 25.61 6.46
CA MET A 1 24.29 24.16 6.54
C MET A 1 22.98 23.92 5.82
N THR A 2 22.95 23.02 4.83
CA THR A 2 21.70 22.56 4.22
C THR A 2 20.96 21.67 5.21
N LYS A 3 19.64 21.86 5.36
CA LYS A 3 18.83 20.93 6.16
C LYS A 3 18.86 19.55 5.48
N PRO A 4 18.99 18.45 6.25
CA PRO A 4 18.83 17.12 5.66
C PRO A 4 17.42 16.97 5.09
N LEU A 5 17.34 16.47 3.86
CA LEU A 5 16.08 16.09 3.22
C LEU A 5 15.73 14.67 3.67
N MET A 6 14.45 14.42 3.93
CA MET A 6 13.92 13.13 4.34
C MET A 6 12.74 12.80 3.44
N ASP A 7 12.79 11.61 2.83
CA ASP A 7 11.68 11.06 2.06
C ASP A 7 10.81 10.16 2.94
N PHE A 8 9.51 10.19 2.68
CA PHE A 8 8.54 9.35 3.35
C PHE A 8 7.90 8.39 2.35
N GLY A 9 7.74 7.14 2.78
CA GLY A 9 6.99 6.11 2.06
C GLY A 9 5.78 5.64 2.86
N TYR A 10 4.74 5.19 2.15
CA TYR A 10 3.54 4.62 2.76
C TYR A 10 3.33 3.17 2.33
N ASN A 11 3.05 2.28 3.29
CA ASN A 11 2.72 0.88 3.07
C ASN A 11 1.27 0.63 3.49
N PRO A 12 0.29 0.62 2.58
CA PRO A 12 -1.09 0.29 2.91
C PRO A 12 -1.24 -1.14 3.48
N PRO A 13 -2.37 -1.44 4.12
CA PRO A 13 -2.68 -2.81 4.50
C PRO A 13 -2.70 -3.72 3.26
N CYS A 14 -1.82 -4.71 3.21
CA CYS A 14 -1.70 -5.70 2.11
C CYS A 14 -2.46 -7.01 2.42
N GLY A 15 -3.06 -7.11 3.61
CA GLY A 15 -3.68 -8.32 4.12
C GLY A 15 -3.61 -8.39 5.64
N GLU A 16 -4.22 -9.41 6.21
CA GLU A 16 -4.38 -9.57 7.65
C GLU A 16 -3.02 -9.82 8.33
N ARG A 17 -2.57 -8.89 9.16
CA ARG A 17 -1.32 -8.99 9.94
C ARG A 17 -1.55 -8.97 11.45
N GLY A 18 -2.81 -8.93 11.87
CA GLY A 18 -3.20 -8.73 13.27
C GLY A 18 -3.10 -7.28 13.77
N TYR A 19 -2.68 -6.34 12.92
CA TYR A 19 -2.57 -4.91 13.26
C TYR A 19 -3.74 -4.07 12.73
N GLU A 20 -4.34 -4.49 11.62
CA GLU A 20 -5.40 -3.74 10.93
C GLU A 20 -6.71 -4.54 10.86
N VAL A 21 -7.84 -3.84 10.97
CA VAL A 21 -9.15 -4.42 10.68
C VAL A 21 -9.36 -4.40 9.17
N ILE A 22 -9.32 -5.58 8.54
CA ILE A 22 -9.58 -5.71 7.11
C ILE A 22 -10.97 -6.28 6.89
N THR A 23 -11.78 -5.55 6.12
CA THR A 23 -13.07 -6.05 5.62
C THR A 23 -12.89 -6.44 4.15
N PRO A 24 -12.80 -7.74 3.80
CA PRO A 24 -12.48 -8.17 2.43
C PRO A 24 -13.39 -7.56 1.36
N ARG A 25 -14.68 -7.41 1.66
CA ARG A 25 -15.68 -6.81 0.76
C ARG A 25 -15.38 -5.34 0.43
N ASN A 26 -14.84 -4.59 1.38
CA ASN A 26 -14.56 -3.16 1.24
C ASN A 26 -13.09 -2.87 0.96
N TYR A 27 -12.24 -3.89 0.96
CA TYR A 27 -10.79 -3.73 0.94
C TYR A 27 -10.30 -2.82 -0.19
N LEU A 28 -10.75 -3.03 -1.43
CA LEU A 28 -10.34 -2.18 -2.55
C LEU A 28 -10.83 -0.74 -2.41
N TYR A 29 -12.03 -0.53 -1.87
CA TYR A 29 -12.56 0.81 -1.61
C TYR A 29 -11.74 1.55 -0.55
N ASP A 30 -11.43 0.88 0.56
CA ASP A 30 -10.64 1.45 1.65
C ASP A 30 -9.20 1.72 1.20
N LEU A 31 -8.62 0.79 0.43
CA LEU A 31 -7.30 0.94 -0.18
C LEU A 31 -7.26 2.17 -1.10
N HIS A 32 -8.26 2.34 -1.97
CA HIS A 32 -8.36 3.51 -2.83
C HIS A 32 -8.32 4.81 -2.04
N ARG A 33 -9.16 4.92 -0.99
CA ARG A 33 -9.22 6.13 -0.18
C ARG A 33 -7.89 6.44 0.52
N ALA A 34 -7.18 5.41 0.98
CA ALA A 34 -5.87 5.59 1.60
C ALA A 34 -4.84 6.07 0.56
N LEU A 35 -4.83 5.48 -0.62
CA LEU A 35 -3.88 5.80 -1.69
C LEU A 35 -4.16 7.15 -2.37
N ASP A 36 -5.41 7.58 -2.46
CA ASP A 36 -5.78 8.92 -2.94
C ASP A 36 -5.10 10.01 -2.09
N VAL A 37 -5.01 9.81 -0.78
CA VAL A 37 -4.31 10.73 0.13
C VAL A 37 -2.80 10.52 0.09
N ALA A 38 -2.35 9.26 0.11
CA ALA A 38 -0.93 8.94 0.20
C ALA A 38 -0.16 9.39 -1.05
N SER A 39 -0.74 9.21 -2.25
CA SER A 39 -0.11 9.58 -3.52
C SER A 39 0.13 11.08 -3.69
N GLN A 40 -0.52 11.93 -2.90
CA GLN A 40 -0.33 13.38 -2.93
C GLN A 40 0.85 13.86 -2.06
N ASN A 41 1.29 13.07 -1.08
CA ASN A 41 2.20 13.54 -0.03
C ASN A 41 3.43 12.65 0.18
N PHE A 42 3.35 11.36 -0.17
CA PHE A 42 4.46 10.42 -0.02
C PHE A 42 5.20 10.26 -1.34
N SER A 43 6.54 10.26 -1.28
CA SER A 43 7.41 10.05 -2.43
C SER A 43 7.36 8.61 -2.96
N SER A 44 6.92 7.66 -2.13
CA SER A 44 6.83 6.23 -2.49
C SER A 44 5.65 5.51 -1.84
N LEU A 45 5.14 4.49 -2.53
CA LEU A 45 4.14 3.54 -2.03
C LEU A 45 4.74 2.14 -2.05
N TRP A 46 4.44 1.34 -1.03
CA TRP A 46 5.06 0.03 -0.83
C TRP A 46 3.99 -1.04 -0.64
N SER A 47 4.22 -2.24 -1.16
CA SER A 47 3.43 -3.42 -0.80
C SER A 47 4.36 -4.46 -0.21
N SER A 48 4.10 -4.93 1.00
CA SER A 48 4.88 -6.05 1.53
C SER A 48 4.53 -7.34 0.80
N ASP A 49 5.56 -8.07 0.38
CA ASP A 49 5.41 -9.45 -0.07
C ASP A 49 5.32 -10.40 1.13
N HIS A 50 4.41 -11.37 1.07
CA HIS A 50 4.26 -12.42 2.07
C HIS A 50 3.57 -13.64 1.46
N LEU A 51 4.12 -14.81 1.78
CA LEU A 51 3.44 -16.07 1.53
C LEU A 51 2.37 -16.28 2.61
N ASN A 52 1.17 -16.67 2.17
CA ASN A 52 0.14 -17.11 3.08
C ASN A 52 0.43 -18.55 3.53
N TYR A 53 0.36 -18.78 4.84
CA TYR A 53 0.48 -20.11 5.43
C TYR A 53 -0.88 -20.72 5.80
N GLY A 54 -1.96 -19.95 5.65
CA GLY A 54 -3.33 -20.36 5.93
C GLY A 54 -4.35 -19.67 5.01
N SER A 55 -5.53 -19.42 5.56
CA SER A 55 -6.68 -18.83 4.86
C SER A 55 -6.84 -17.33 5.13
N GLU A 56 -5.81 -16.66 5.62
CA GLU A 56 -5.84 -15.24 5.93
C GLU A 56 -6.12 -14.45 4.65
N PHE A 57 -6.81 -13.31 4.78
CA PHE A 57 -6.94 -12.42 3.64
C PHE A 57 -5.58 -11.81 3.30
N ARG A 58 -5.08 -12.05 2.09
CA ARG A 58 -3.81 -11.49 1.59
C ARG A 58 -3.93 -11.16 0.12
N VAL A 59 -3.37 -10.02 -0.27
CA VAL A 59 -3.22 -9.67 -1.68
C VAL A 59 -1.81 -10.01 -2.14
N GLU A 60 -1.74 -10.60 -3.33
CA GLU A 60 -0.48 -10.89 -4.01
C GLU A 60 0.23 -9.56 -4.36
N CYS A 61 1.49 -9.42 -3.96
CA CYS A 61 2.18 -8.13 -3.93
C CYS A 61 2.44 -7.56 -5.33
N TRP A 62 2.79 -8.39 -6.31
CA TRP A 62 3.11 -7.92 -7.65
C TRP A 62 1.88 -7.46 -8.41
N THR A 63 0.77 -8.17 -8.25
CA THR A 63 -0.54 -7.79 -8.78
C THR A 63 -0.99 -6.48 -8.16
N MET A 64 -0.79 -6.29 -6.85
CA MET A 64 -1.10 -5.04 -6.17
C MET A 64 -0.24 -3.87 -6.68
N LEU A 65 1.08 -4.05 -6.76
CA LEU A 65 2.00 -3.00 -7.24
C LEU A 65 1.68 -2.61 -8.68
N THR A 66 1.39 -3.58 -9.55
CA THR A 66 0.98 -3.33 -10.93
C THR A 66 -0.29 -2.50 -10.99
N TRP A 67 -1.28 -2.83 -10.15
CA TRP A 67 -2.53 -2.08 -10.07
C TRP A 67 -2.33 -0.66 -9.53
N MET A 68 -1.50 -0.49 -8.49
CA MET A 68 -1.15 0.82 -7.94
C MET A 68 -0.43 1.69 -8.97
N ALA A 69 0.51 1.12 -9.72
CA ALA A 69 1.25 1.80 -10.79
C ALA A 69 0.33 2.38 -11.87
N ALA A 70 -0.69 1.60 -12.25
CA ALA A 70 -1.65 2.01 -13.27
C ALA A 70 -2.58 3.14 -12.77
N ARG A 71 -2.88 3.18 -11.47
CA ARG A 71 -3.88 4.10 -10.90
C ARG A 71 -3.31 5.40 -10.36
N TYR A 72 -2.09 5.36 -9.81
CA TYR A 72 -1.45 6.51 -9.14
C TYR A 72 -0.10 6.80 -9.80
N PRO A 73 -0.09 7.46 -10.97
CA PRO A 73 1.16 7.86 -11.61
C PRO A 73 1.82 8.99 -10.80
N GLY A 74 3.03 8.76 -10.27
CA GLY A 74 3.81 9.77 -9.56
C GLY A 74 4.74 9.21 -8.49
N PRO A 75 4.20 8.57 -7.44
CA PRO A 75 5.02 7.94 -6.41
C PRO A 75 5.88 6.81 -6.97
N MET A 76 7.09 6.62 -6.40
CA MET A 76 7.91 5.44 -6.64
C MET A 76 7.23 4.20 -6.04
N LEU A 77 7.41 3.04 -6.69
CA LEU A 77 6.89 1.73 -6.26
C LEU A 77 8.03 0.74 -6.03
#